data_AF-A0A7S0D0Y1-F1
#
_entry.id   AF-A0A7S0D0Y1-F1
#
_cell.length_a   1.000
_cell.length_b   1.000
_cell.length_c   1.000
_cell.angle_alpha   90.00
_cell.angle_beta   90.00
_cell.angle_gamma   90.00
#
_symmetry.space_group_name_H-M   'P 1'
#
loop_
_entity.id
_entity.type
_entity.pdbx_description
1 polymer ?
#
loop_
_entity_poly.entity_id
_entity_poly.type
_entity_poly.pdbx_seq_one_letter_code
_entity_poly.pdbx_strand_id
1 'polypeptide(L)'
;GSMRFFHQIQELEGIPVINIHLWFDRKLQNVDHLCFSRSPLLSVYADMSTTCKEYYDEEKSMLELVFAPCSPIAGGKTNWIAKSNQEIVDATMLELERLFPLEIGPGSPDGVGAKLLKHAVVKTPRSVYAAIPGRNKYRPSQATPISNFTLAGDWTSQKFLGSMEGAVLAGKLAAEVVTDKAVYGASTKGLKKIMPDVIQEAKTLSAKEPVGAIDGESAVAYGAGAVMTETEEKELAAIDPEQMVKLDAYSAAPAR
;
A
#
# COMPACT_ATOMS: atom_id res chain seq x y z
N GLY A 1 -15.39 16.71 -14.15
CA GLY A 1 -14.53 16.85 -15.34
C GLY A 1 -15.21 16.15 -16.50
N SER A 2 -15.31 16.79 -17.67
CA SER A 2 -16.04 16.27 -18.84
C SER A 2 -15.43 15.02 -19.49
N MET A 3 -14.20 14.65 -19.09
CA MET A 3 -13.48 13.51 -19.65
C MET A 3 -13.84 12.21 -18.93
N ARG A 4 -14.83 11.49 -19.49
CA ARG A 4 -15.35 10.19 -19.05
C ARG A 4 -14.26 9.17 -18.69
N PHE A 5 -13.15 9.18 -19.43
CA PHE A 5 -12.02 8.28 -19.23
C PHE A 5 -11.33 8.46 -17.87
N PHE A 6 -11.24 9.70 -17.38
CA PHE A 6 -10.63 9.98 -16.07
C PHE A 6 -11.67 9.93 -14.95
N HIS A 7 -12.94 10.19 -15.25
CA HIS A 7 -14.03 10.09 -14.27
C HIS A 7 -14.14 8.70 -13.65
N GLN A 8 -14.05 7.63 -14.46
CA GLN A 8 -14.13 6.25 -13.95
C GLN A 8 -13.05 5.92 -12.89
N ILE A 9 -11.92 6.64 -12.86
CA ILE A 9 -10.83 6.36 -11.92
C ILE A 9 -11.25 6.69 -10.48
N GLN A 10 -12.24 7.59 -10.30
CA GLN A 10 -12.79 7.93 -8.99
C GLN A 10 -13.48 6.74 -8.30
N GLU A 11 -13.81 5.71 -9.06
CA GLU A 11 -14.38 4.46 -8.54
C GLU A 11 -13.31 3.49 -8.01
N LEU A 12 -12.03 3.85 -8.11
CA LEU A 12 -10.88 3.07 -7.63
C LEU A 12 -10.31 3.74 -6.39
N GLU A 13 -10.75 3.28 -5.22
CA GLU A 13 -10.29 3.78 -3.92
C GLU A 13 -9.19 2.86 -3.36
N GLY A 14 -8.12 3.43 -2.80
CA GLY A 14 -7.05 2.65 -2.16
C GLY A 14 -7.49 2.05 -0.83
N ILE A 15 -7.09 0.81 -0.53
CA ILE A 15 -7.36 0.21 0.78
C ILE A 15 -6.23 0.49 1.78
N PRO A 16 -6.53 0.74 3.05
CA PRO A 16 -5.51 0.90 4.08
C PRO A 16 -4.90 -0.43 4.49
N VAL A 17 -3.58 -0.44 4.67
CA VAL A 17 -2.82 -1.57 5.20
C VAL A 17 -1.69 -1.05 6.09
N ILE A 18 -1.30 -1.85 7.08
CA ILE A 18 -0.16 -1.57 7.94
C ILE A 18 0.80 -2.76 7.84
N ASN A 19 2.09 -2.47 7.64
CA ASN A 19 3.15 -3.46 7.74
C ASN A 19 3.95 -3.21 9.03
N ILE A 20 4.15 -4.25 9.82
CA ILE A 20 4.75 -4.19 11.15
C ILE A 20 6.00 -5.04 11.15
N HIS A 21 7.09 -4.48 11.66
CA HIS A 21 8.36 -5.18 11.84
C HIS A 21 8.68 -5.20 13.34
N LEU A 22 8.91 -6.38 13.89
CA LEU A 22 9.18 -6.61 15.32
C LEU A 22 10.48 -7.39 15.48
N TRP A 23 11.46 -6.83 16.21
CA TRP A 23 12.73 -7.49 16.49
C TRP A 23 12.75 -8.02 17.91
N PHE A 24 13.05 -9.31 18.07
CA PHE A 24 13.08 -9.99 19.37
C PHE A 24 14.51 -10.22 19.88
N ASP A 25 14.65 -10.39 21.19
CA ASP A 25 15.92 -10.61 21.87
C ASP A 25 16.53 -12.00 21.65
N ARG A 26 15.72 -12.94 21.17
CA ARG A 26 16.09 -14.33 20.91
C ARG A 26 15.49 -14.83 19.58
N LYS A 27 16.08 -15.90 19.05
CA LYS A 27 15.57 -16.61 17.89
C LYS A 27 14.30 -17.37 18.28
N LEU A 28 13.24 -17.16 17.52
CA LEU A 28 11.97 -17.88 17.65
C LEU A 28 12.01 -19.15 16.80
N GLN A 29 11.33 -20.20 17.25
CA GLN A 29 11.11 -21.42 16.49
C GLN A 29 10.02 -21.18 15.45
N ASN A 30 10.43 -21.01 14.19
CA ASN A 30 9.52 -20.81 13.09
C ASN A 30 9.93 -21.63 11.86
N VAL A 31 9.11 -21.59 10.81
CA VAL A 31 9.39 -22.19 9.52
C VAL A 31 10.04 -21.19 8.58
N ASP A 32 10.89 -21.68 7.68
CA ASP A 32 11.41 -20.91 6.54
C ASP A 32 10.33 -20.78 5.46
N HIS A 33 9.27 -20.03 5.78
CA HIS A 33 8.12 -19.85 4.90
C HIS A 33 7.30 -18.60 5.26
N LEU A 34 6.42 -18.19 4.33
CA LEU A 34 5.30 -17.31 4.64
C LEU A 34 4.21 -18.08 5.39
N CYS A 35 3.69 -17.49 6.47
CA CYS A 35 2.64 -18.06 7.31
C CYS A 35 1.34 -17.26 7.22
N PHE A 36 0.19 -17.96 7.27
CA PHE A 36 -1.13 -17.35 7.42
C PHE A 36 -1.55 -17.41 8.89
N SER A 37 -1.66 -16.26 9.56
CA SER A 37 -1.94 -16.22 11.00
C SER A 37 -3.35 -16.69 11.37
N ARG A 38 -4.32 -16.55 10.44
CA ARG A 38 -5.77 -16.68 10.69
C ARG A 38 -6.25 -15.83 11.88
N SER A 39 -5.55 -14.73 12.15
CA SER A 39 -5.89 -13.74 13.15
C SER A 39 -7.02 -12.84 12.64
N PRO A 40 -7.87 -12.28 13.52
CA PRO A 40 -8.79 -11.22 13.15
C PRO A 40 -8.10 -9.87 12.83
N LEU A 41 -6.82 -9.71 13.19
CA LEU A 41 -6.05 -8.47 13.01
C LEU A 41 -4.84 -8.62 12.08
N LEU A 42 -4.26 -9.82 12.02
CA LEU A 42 -3.09 -10.11 11.21
C LEU A 42 -3.48 -10.98 10.01
N SER A 43 -2.85 -10.71 8.87
CA SER A 43 -3.01 -11.50 7.66
C SER A 43 -1.88 -12.52 7.57
N VAL A 44 -0.90 -12.26 6.70
CA VAL A 44 0.32 -13.06 6.56
C VAL A 44 1.46 -12.50 7.41
N TYR A 45 2.38 -13.36 7.80
CA TYR A 45 3.63 -12.97 8.46
C TYR A 45 4.76 -13.92 8.10
N ALA A 46 6.00 -13.49 8.32
CA ALA A 46 7.19 -14.33 8.19
C ALA A 46 8.26 -13.91 9.21
N ASP A 47 9.13 -14.84 9.61
CA ASP A 47 10.38 -14.47 10.27
C ASP A 47 11.42 -14.14 9.20
N MET A 48 11.62 -12.85 8.98
CA MET A 48 12.51 -12.32 7.97
C MET A 48 13.97 -12.63 8.27
N SER A 49 14.34 -12.87 9.54
CA SER A 49 15.70 -13.32 9.86
C SER A 49 15.96 -14.78 9.50
N THR A 50 14.95 -15.46 8.98
CA THR A 50 15.07 -16.81 8.40
C THR A 50 14.82 -16.77 6.89
N THR A 51 13.72 -16.13 6.45
CA THR A 51 13.26 -16.19 5.06
C THR A 51 13.95 -15.21 4.11
N CYS A 52 14.61 -14.16 4.63
CA CYS A 52 15.27 -13.14 3.83
C CYS A 52 16.78 -13.13 4.07
N LYS A 53 17.56 -13.41 3.02
CA LYS A 53 19.02 -13.53 3.09
C LYS A 53 19.72 -12.28 3.65
N GLU A 54 19.25 -11.09 3.29
CA GLU A 54 19.86 -9.84 3.75
C GLU A 54 19.57 -9.54 5.23
N TYR A 55 18.49 -10.11 5.77
CA TYR A 55 18.06 -9.90 7.15
C TYR A 55 18.39 -11.07 8.07
N TYR A 56 19.14 -12.06 7.57
CA TYR A 56 19.45 -13.29 8.26
C TYR A 56 20.16 -13.05 9.60
N ASP A 57 19.68 -13.71 10.66
CA ASP A 57 20.25 -13.68 12.01
C ASP A 57 19.97 -15.02 12.71
N GLU A 58 21.02 -15.66 13.23
CA GLU A 58 20.95 -16.97 13.91
C GLU A 58 20.45 -16.85 15.37
N GLU A 59 20.67 -15.69 15.99
CA GLU A 59 20.46 -15.47 17.42
C GLU A 59 19.17 -14.70 17.72
N LYS A 60 18.64 -13.96 16.74
CA LYS A 60 17.45 -13.09 16.89
C LYS A 60 16.45 -13.27 15.77
N SER A 61 15.18 -13.14 16.09
CA SER A 61 14.09 -13.13 15.11
C SER A 61 13.62 -11.71 14.77
N MET A 62 13.26 -11.52 13.51
CA MET A 62 12.58 -10.32 13.02
C MET A 62 11.28 -10.75 12.34
N LEU A 63 10.15 -10.55 13.01
CA LEU A 63 8.86 -10.86 12.42
C LEU A 63 8.38 -9.66 11.61
N GLU A 64 8.09 -9.87 10.34
CA GLU A 64 7.36 -8.92 9.49
C GLU A 64 5.94 -9.42 9.28
N LEU A 65 4.96 -8.56 9.58
CA LEU A 65 3.54 -8.91 9.62
C LEU A 65 2.70 -7.89 8.85
N VAL A 66 1.76 -8.40 8.07
CA VAL A 66 0.70 -7.57 7.49
C VAL A 66 -0.44 -7.48 8.49
N PHE A 67 -0.69 -6.28 9.02
CA PHE A 67 -1.84 -5.99 9.86
C PHE A 67 -2.99 -5.55 8.95
N ALA A 68 -4.00 -6.39 8.86
CA ALA A 68 -5.20 -6.19 8.06
C ALA A 68 -6.32 -7.11 8.59
N PRO A 69 -7.58 -6.65 8.60
CA PRO A 69 -8.08 -5.41 7.96
C PRO A 69 -7.98 -4.15 8.85
N CYS A 70 -7.67 -3.01 8.23
CA CYS A 70 -7.44 -1.73 8.94
C CYS A 70 -8.60 -0.73 8.96
N SER A 71 -9.70 -0.99 8.25
CA SER A 71 -10.88 -0.10 8.16
C SER A 71 -12.10 -0.83 7.57
N PRO A 72 -13.32 -0.24 7.61
CA PRO A 72 -14.52 -0.83 7.00
C PRO A 72 -14.39 -1.15 5.51
N ILE A 73 -13.74 -0.30 4.71
CA ILE A 73 -13.54 -0.59 3.28
C ILE A 73 -12.62 -1.80 3.06
N ALA A 74 -11.70 -2.05 3.99
CA ALA A 74 -10.85 -3.24 4.01
C ALA A 74 -11.50 -4.45 4.70
N GLY A 75 -12.74 -4.34 5.21
CA GLY A 75 -13.47 -5.41 5.91
C GLY A 75 -13.27 -5.46 7.44
N GLY A 76 -12.66 -4.43 8.03
CA GLY A 76 -12.43 -4.30 9.47
C GLY A 76 -13.46 -3.41 10.18
N LYS A 77 -13.56 -3.52 11.51
CA LYS A 77 -14.47 -2.68 12.32
C LYS A 77 -13.80 -1.44 12.92
N THR A 78 -12.47 -1.45 12.98
CA THR A 78 -11.67 -0.42 13.64
C THR A 78 -10.84 0.30 12.58
N ASN A 79 -10.76 1.62 12.68
CA ASN A 79 -9.80 2.39 11.90
C ASN A 79 -8.42 2.31 12.57
N TRP A 80 -7.65 1.28 12.23
CA TRP A 80 -6.31 1.04 12.79
C TRP A 80 -5.26 2.03 12.31
N ILE A 81 -5.46 2.63 11.13
CA ILE A 81 -4.56 3.67 10.61
C ILE A 81 -4.50 4.87 11.56
N ALA A 82 -5.62 5.24 12.16
CA ALA A 82 -5.71 6.36 13.10
C ALA A 82 -5.16 6.06 14.51
N LYS A 83 -4.77 4.81 14.80
CA LYS A 83 -4.22 4.42 16.12
C LYS A 83 -2.74 4.77 16.23
N SER A 84 -2.26 4.91 17.46
CA SER A 84 -0.82 5.07 17.73
C SER A 84 -0.06 3.80 17.32
N ASN A 85 1.24 3.95 17.04
CA ASN A 85 2.14 2.84 16.78
C ASN A 85 2.17 1.87 17.96
N GLN A 86 2.14 2.39 19.19
CA GLN A 86 2.12 1.56 20.40
C GLN A 86 0.83 0.72 20.49
N GLU A 87 -0.36 1.31 20.27
CA GLU A 87 -1.62 0.55 20.26
C GLU A 87 -1.62 -0.57 19.20
N ILE A 88 -1.00 -0.33 18.04
CA ILE A 88 -0.86 -1.33 16.98
C ILE A 88 0.11 -2.44 17.38
N VAL A 89 1.26 -2.08 17.98
CA VAL A 89 2.25 -3.05 18.47
C VAL A 89 1.67 -3.89 19.60
N ASP A 90 1.00 -3.29 20.58
CA ASP A 90 0.37 -3.99 21.70
C ASP A 90 -0.68 -4.99 21.20
N ALA A 91 -1.54 -4.59 20.27
CA ALA A 91 -2.53 -5.48 19.66
C ALA A 91 -1.86 -6.63 18.87
N THR A 92 -0.73 -6.36 18.22
CA THR A 92 0.04 -7.37 17.49
C THR A 92 0.71 -8.36 18.43
N MET A 93 1.26 -7.88 19.55
CA MET A 93 1.88 -8.71 20.58
C MET A 93 0.87 -9.68 21.19
N LEU A 94 -0.36 -9.24 21.46
CA LEU A 94 -1.44 -10.13 21.94
C LEU A 94 -1.79 -11.24 20.94
N GLU A 95 -1.81 -10.94 19.64
CA GLU A 95 -2.01 -11.98 18.62
C GLU A 95 -0.80 -12.91 18.51
N LEU A 96 0.42 -12.41 18.73
CA LEU A 96 1.64 -13.21 18.75
C LEU A 96 1.73 -14.13 19.95
N GLU A 97 1.23 -13.75 21.13
CA GLU A 97 1.08 -14.65 22.28
C GLU A 97 0.22 -15.88 21.94
N ARG A 98 -0.81 -15.69 21.09
CA ARG A 98 -1.64 -16.80 20.62
C ARG A 98 -0.93 -17.67 19.57
N LEU A 99 -0.11 -17.08 18.71
CA LEU A 99 0.61 -17.77 17.63
C LEU A 99 1.85 -18.50 18.13
N PHE A 100 2.53 -17.94 19.15
CA PHE A 100 3.77 -18.42 19.75
C PHE A 100 3.62 -18.57 21.28
N PRO A 101 2.67 -19.38 21.76
CA PRO A 101 2.30 -19.41 23.18
C PRO A 101 3.41 -19.89 24.12
N LEU A 102 4.42 -20.59 23.58
CA LEU A 102 5.55 -21.08 24.34
C LEU A 102 6.76 -20.14 24.30
N GLU A 103 6.71 -19.09 23.49
CA GLU A 103 7.88 -18.24 23.20
C GLU A 103 7.61 -16.76 23.43
N ILE A 104 6.36 -16.30 23.31
CA ILE A 104 5.99 -14.90 23.47
C ILE A 104 4.95 -14.76 24.59
N GLY A 105 5.21 -13.83 25.51
CA GLY A 105 4.31 -13.47 26.59
C GLY A 105 4.32 -14.43 27.80
N PRO A 106 3.40 -14.21 28.75
CA PRO A 106 3.41 -14.88 30.06
C PRO A 106 3.07 -16.38 30.00
N GLY A 107 2.57 -16.88 28.86
CA GLY A 107 2.30 -18.31 28.65
C GLY A 107 3.56 -19.16 28.41
N SER A 108 4.71 -18.53 28.17
CA SER A 108 5.99 -19.19 27.95
C SER A 108 6.52 -19.90 29.21
N PRO A 109 7.41 -20.92 29.08
CA PRO A 109 7.94 -21.67 30.22
C PRO A 109 8.68 -20.84 31.27
N ASP A 110 9.31 -19.72 30.87
CA ASP A 110 10.00 -18.80 31.77
C ASP A 110 9.07 -17.72 32.36
N GLY A 111 7.80 -17.69 31.93
CA GLY A 111 6.78 -16.73 32.36
C GLY A 111 6.98 -15.31 31.82
N VAL A 112 7.94 -15.09 30.93
CA VAL A 112 8.32 -13.77 30.40
C VAL A 112 8.25 -13.76 28.87
N GLY A 113 8.80 -14.80 28.23
CA GLY A 113 8.90 -14.92 26.79
C GLY A 113 9.99 -14.05 26.17
N ALA A 114 10.02 -14.03 24.84
CA ALA A 114 10.90 -13.21 24.03
C ALA A 114 10.59 -11.72 24.22
N LYS A 115 11.63 -10.92 24.41
CA LYS A 115 11.51 -9.47 24.62
C LYS A 115 11.59 -8.75 23.29
N LEU A 116 10.63 -7.86 23.06
CA LEU A 116 10.67 -6.94 21.93
C LEU A 116 11.80 -5.90 22.14
N LEU A 117 12.79 -5.89 21.25
CA LEU A 117 13.92 -4.96 21.29
C LEU A 117 13.58 -3.61 20.66
N LYS A 118 12.92 -3.65 19.50
CA LYS A 118 12.49 -2.49 18.72
C LYS A 118 11.38 -2.88 17.76
N HIS A 119 10.69 -1.90 17.21
CA HIS A 119 9.63 -2.09 16.22
C HIS A 119 9.61 -0.97 15.19
N ALA A 120 9.06 -1.25 14.01
CA ALA A 120 8.73 -0.27 12.99
C ALA A 120 7.31 -0.52 12.47
N VAL A 121 6.48 0.53 12.46
CA VAL A 121 5.09 0.47 11.99
C VAL A 121 4.98 1.35 10.76
N VAL A 122 4.76 0.72 9.61
CA VAL A 122 4.63 1.41 8.31
C VAL A 122 3.17 1.41 7.92
N LYS A 123 2.53 2.59 8.00
CA LYS A 123 1.12 2.77 7.65
C LYS A 123 1.01 3.22 6.20
N THR A 124 0.22 2.51 5.41
CA THR A 124 -0.11 2.91 4.03
C THR A 124 -1.62 3.14 3.94
N PRO A 125 -2.11 4.38 4.10
CA PRO A 125 -3.54 4.69 4.18
C PRO A 125 -4.31 4.36 2.90
N ARG A 126 -3.65 4.46 1.74
CA ARG A 126 -4.16 4.03 0.44
C ARG A 126 -3.08 3.25 -0.30
N SER A 127 -3.16 1.93 -0.19
CA SER A 127 -2.25 1.01 -0.87
C SER A 127 -2.76 0.67 -2.27
N VAL A 128 -2.99 -0.62 -2.56
CA VAL A 128 -3.64 -1.08 -3.78
C VAL A 128 -5.10 -0.65 -3.80
N TYR A 129 -5.70 -0.56 -5.00
CA TYR A 129 -7.13 -0.27 -5.11
C TYR A 129 -7.98 -1.40 -4.50
N ALA A 130 -9.14 -1.04 -3.95
CA ALA A 130 -10.11 -1.95 -3.39
C ALA A 130 -10.71 -2.83 -4.49
N ALA A 131 -10.34 -4.11 -4.51
CA ALA A 131 -10.83 -5.09 -5.46
C ALA A 131 -12.25 -5.62 -5.08
N ILE A 132 -13.17 -4.72 -4.73
CA ILE A 132 -14.56 -5.09 -4.41
C ILE A 132 -15.35 -5.47 -5.68
N PRO A 133 -16.47 -6.22 -5.55
CA PRO A 133 -17.22 -6.68 -6.71
C PRO A 133 -17.60 -5.56 -7.67
N GLY A 134 -17.44 -5.80 -8.97
CA GLY A 134 -17.75 -4.85 -10.03
C GLY A 134 -16.67 -3.81 -10.34
N ARG A 135 -15.55 -3.76 -9.59
CA ARG A 135 -14.52 -2.70 -9.79
C ARG A 135 -13.66 -2.84 -11.04
N ASN A 136 -13.48 -4.05 -11.55
CA ASN A 136 -12.63 -4.29 -12.72
C ASN A 136 -13.05 -3.50 -13.97
N LYS A 137 -14.34 -3.12 -14.09
CA LYS A 137 -14.86 -2.35 -15.22
C LYS A 137 -14.32 -0.91 -15.27
N TYR A 138 -13.91 -0.34 -14.13
CA TYR A 138 -13.44 1.04 -14.00
C TYR A 138 -11.92 1.21 -14.21
N ARG A 139 -11.16 0.11 -14.21
CA ARG A 139 -9.71 0.12 -14.45
C ARG A 139 -9.42 0.62 -15.88
N PRO A 140 -8.72 1.75 -16.09
CA PRO A 140 -8.52 2.32 -17.42
C PRO A 140 -7.46 1.58 -18.23
N SER A 141 -7.47 1.73 -19.56
CA SER A 141 -6.34 1.31 -20.41
C SER A 141 -5.10 2.16 -20.17
N GLN A 142 -3.93 1.67 -20.58
CA GLN A 142 -2.68 2.45 -20.54
C GLN A 142 -2.72 3.63 -21.53
N ALA A 143 -3.32 3.43 -22.71
CA ALA A 143 -3.65 4.52 -23.61
C ALA A 143 -4.76 5.42 -23.03
N THR A 144 -4.59 6.73 -23.19
CA THR A 144 -5.56 7.75 -22.75
C THR A 144 -6.07 8.58 -23.93
N PRO A 145 -7.18 9.32 -23.79
CA PRO A 145 -7.67 10.26 -24.81
C PRO A 145 -6.75 11.47 -25.06
N ILE A 146 -5.78 11.72 -24.18
CA ILE A 146 -4.82 12.82 -24.33
C ILE A 146 -3.57 12.27 -25.04
N SER A 147 -3.22 12.87 -26.17
CA SER A 147 -2.22 12.32 -27.11
C SER A 147 -0.87 12.02 -26.45
N ASN A 148 -0.34 12.95 -25.66
CA ASN A 148 0.95 12.83 -24.99
C ASN A 148 0.86 12.37 -23.53
N PHE A 149 -0.24 11.71 -23.15
CA PHE A 149 -0.44 11.20 -21.79
C PHE A 149 -0.75 9.70 -21.82
N THR A 150 -0.03 8.94 -20.99
CA THR A 150 -0.12 7.48 -20.87
C THR A 150 -0.12 7.10 -19.39
N LEU A 151 -0.93 6.11 -19.02
CA LEU A 151 -1.03 5.63 -17.63
C LEU A 151 -0.29 4.30 -17.44
N ALA A 152 0.33 4.15 -16.28
CA ALA A 152 0.89 2.90 -15.80
C ALA A 152 0.57 2.72 -14.31
N GLY A 153 0.64 1.49 -13.82
CA GLY A 153 0.29 1.14 -12.44
C GLY A 153 -0.60 -0.09 -12.38
N ASP A 154 -0.52 -0.81 -11.27
CA ASP A 154 -1.27 -2.04 -11.03
C ASP A 154 -2.81 -1.88 -11.14
N TRP A 155 -3.31 -0.68 -10.82
CA TRP A 155 -4.70 -0.25 -10.94
C TRP A 155 -5.18 -0.09 -12.39
N THR A 156 -4.27 0.10 -13.36
CA THR A 156 -4.62 0.12 -14.79
C THR A 156 -5.07 -1.27 -15.26
N SER A 157 -5.72 -1.36 -16.42
CA SER A 157 -6.33 -2.59 -16.92
C SER A 157 -5.27 -3.61 -17.35
N GLN A 158 -5.11 -4.65 -16.53
CA GLN A 158 -4.26 -5.81 -16.78
C GLN A 158 -4.76 -7.03 -15.97
N LYS A 159 -4.25 -8.23 -16.27
CA LYS A 159 -4.83 -9.52 -15.83
C LYS A 159 -4.35 -10.08 -14.49
N PHE A 160 -3.38 -9.46 -13.83
CA PHE A 160 -2.68 -9.91 -12.63
C PHE A 160 -2.99 -9.11 -11.35
N LEU A 161 -4.19 -8.53 -11.23
CA LEU A 161 -4.70 -7.82 -10.03
C LEU A 161 -3.83 -6.63 -9.58
N GLY A 162 -4.20 -5.98 -8.48
CA GLY A 162 -3.33 -5.01 -7.78
C GLY A 162 -2.15 -5.75 -7.13
N SER A 163 -1.07 -5.94 -7.88
CA SER A 163 0.09 -6.73 -7.47
C SER A 163 1.38 -6.21 -8.13
N MET A 164 2.53 -6.68 -7.65
CA MET A 164 3.83 -6.41 -8.28
C MET A 164 3.87 -6.86 -9.75
N GLU A 165 3.36 -8.05 -10.06
CA GLU A 165 3.27 -8.55 -11.44
C GLU A 165 2.32 -7.67 -12.29
N GLY A 166 1.22 -7.22 -11.69
CA GLY A 166 0.29 -6.29 -12.31
C GLY A 166 0.94 -4.93 -12.64
N ALA A 167 1.74 -4.39 -11.73
CA ALA A 167 2.50 -3.15 -11.93
C ALA A 167 3.53 -3.30 -13.07
N VAL A 168 4.30 -4.39 -13.07
CA VAL A 168 5.30 -4.68 -14.11
C VAL A 168 4.62 -4.84 -15.48
N LEU A 169 3.54 -5.62 -15.57
CA LEU A 169 2.80 -5.78 -16.81
C LEU A 169 2.19 -4.45 -17.28
N ALA A 170 1.62 -3.65 -16.37
CA ALA A 170 1.10 -2.33 -16.70
C ALA A 170 2.18 -1.41 -17.28
N GLY A 171 3.39 -1.43 -16.70
CA GLY A 171 4.54 -0.68 -17.23
C GLY A 171 4.93 -1.12 -18.64
N LYS A 172 4.98 -2.43 -18.90
CA LYS A 172 5.24 -2.99 -20.25
C LYS A 172 4.18 -2.56 -21.27
N LEU A 173 2.91 -2.62 -20.89
CA LEU A 173 1.80 -2.17 -21.75
C LEU A 173 1.83 -0.66 -22.00
N ALA A 174 2.24 0.14 -21.01
CA ALA A 174 2.41 1.58 -21.19
C ALA A 174 3.57 1.90 -22.14
N ALA A 175 4.69 1.17 -22.03
CA ALA A 175 5.82 1.30 -22.95
C ALA A 175 5.45 0.92 -24.39
N GLU A 176 4.62 -0.11 -24.59
CA GLU A 176 4.06 -0.47 -25.90
C GLU A 176 3.25 0.71 -26.47
N VAL A 177 2.35 1.30 -25.69
CA VAL A 177 1.58 2.49 -26.10
C VAL A 177 2.47 3.67 -26.48
N VAL A 178 3.53 3.95 -25.70
CA VAL A 178 4.47 5.03 -26.01
C VAL A 178 5.21 4.74 -27.32
N THR A 179 5.64 3.50 -27.52
CA THR A 179 6.34 3.09 -28.74
C THR A 179 5.44 3.19 -29.97
N ASP A 180 4.20 2.69 -29.88
CA ASP A 180 3.20 2.81 -30.95
C ASP A 180 2.93 4.27 -31.32
N LYS A 181 2.80 5.16 -30.32
CA LYS A 181 2.62 6.60 -30.54
C LYS A 181 3.86 7.25 -31.19
N ALA A 182 5.05 6.82 -30.82
CA ALA A 182 6.32 7.38 -31.32
C ALA A 182 6.65 6.91 -32.74
N VAL A 183 6.27 5.68 -33.11
CA VAL A 183 6.49 5.14 -34.46
C VAL A 183 5.36 5.61 -35.39
N TYR A 184 5.57 6.76 -36.04
CA TYR A 184 4.88 7.20 -37.27
C TYR A 184 3.34 7.08 -37.31
N GLY A 185 2.64 7.35 -36.21
CA GLY A 185 1.17 7.37 -36.20
C GLY A 185 0.52 5.99 -36.19
N ALA A 186 1.23 4.95 -35.74
CA ALA A 186 0.62 3.65 -35.50
C ALA A 186 -0.51 3.77 -34.46
N SER A 187 -1.61 3.07 -34.73
CA SER A 187 -2.73 3.04 -33.80
C SER A 187 -2.37 2.15 -32.61
N THR A 188 -2.56 2.67 -31.40
CA THR A 188 -2.48 1.84 -30.19
C THR A 188 -3.58 0.78 -30.22
N LYS A 189 -3.53 -0.19 -29.29
CA LYS A 189 -4.63 -1.13 -29.04
C LYS A 189 -5.96 -0.47 -28.61
N GLY A 190 -5.98 0.86 -28.50
CA GLY A 190 -7.17 1.66 -28.27
C GLY A 190 -7.53 1.80 -26.80
N LEU A 191 -8.61 2.54 -26.57
CA LEU A 191 -9.15 2.74 -25.23
C LEU A 191 -10.02 1.55 -24.82
N LYS A 192 -9.88 1.12 -23.57
CA LYS A 192 -10.86 0.19 -22.98
C LYS A 192 -12.23 0.86 -22.98
N LYS A 193 -13.26 0.10 -23.35
CA LYS A 193 -14.66 0.57 -23.35
C LYS A 193 -15.06 1.05 -21.96
N ILE A 194 -15.55 2.29 -21.89
CA ILE A 194 -16.09 2.91 -20.67
C ILE A 194 -17.56 2.48 -20.50
N MET A 195 -17.96 2.26 -19.25
CA MET A 195 -19.31 1.81 -18.93
C MET A 195 -20.38 2.91 -19.15
N PRO A 196 -21.60 2.58 -19.60
CA PRO A 196 -22.63 3.57 -19.92
C PRO A 196 -23.08 4.46 -18.74
N ASP A 197 -23.09 3.92 -17.53
CA ASP A 197 -23.38 4.63 -16.27
C ASP A 197 -22.37 5.77 -16.04
N VAL A 198 -21.06 5.48 -16.13
CA VAL A 198 -19.99 6.47 -16.05
C VAL A 198 -20.13 7.54 -17.13
N ILE A 199 -20.49 7.11 -18.36
CA ILE A 199 -20.69 8.02 -19.48
C ILE A 199 -21.84 8.99 -19.19
N GLN A 200 -22.92 8.52 -18.57
CA GLN A 200 -24.09 9.32 -18.25
C GLN A 200 -23.80 10.28 -17.10
N GLU A 201 -23.15 9.81 -16.04
CA GLU A 201 -22.76 10.64 -14.90
C GLU A 201 -21.80 11.76 -15.34
N ALA A 202 -20.79 11.43 -16.15
CA ALA A 202 -19.84 12.43 -16.64
C ALA A 202 -20.47 13.55 -17.49
N LYS A 203 -21.70 13.36 -18.03
CA LYS A 203 -22.43 14.43 -18.74
C LYS A 203 -23.00 15.49 -17.80
N THR A 204 -23.26 15.16 -16.53
CA THR A 204 -23.80 16.10 -15.54
C THR A 204 -22.69 16.85 -14.81
N LEU A 205 -21.44 16.43 -14.95
CA LEU A 205 -20.29 17.07 -14.33
C LEU A 205 -19.90 18.35 -15.05
N SER A 206 -19.74 19.43 -14.28
CA SER A 206 -19.04 20.61 -14.75
C SER A 206 -17.54 20.35 -14.85
N ALA A 207 -16.88 21.13 -15.71
CA ALA A 207 -15.43 21.27 -15.64
C ALA A 207 -15.08 21.82 -14.26
N LYS A 208 -14.13 21.18 -13.59
CA LYS A 208 -13.48 21.71 -12.40
C LYS A 208 -12.09 22.12 -12.85
N GLU A 209 -11.63 23.27 -12.38
CA GLU A 209 -10.20 23.57 -12.50
C GLU A 209 -9.41 22.43 -11.87
N PRO A 210 -8.29 22.00 -12.48
CA PRO A 210 -7.42 21.05 -11.83
C PRO A 210 -7.06 21.62 -10.46
N VAL A 211 -7.23 20.82 -9.41
CA VAL A 211 -6.53 21.09 -8.15
C VAL A 211 -5.07 20.99 -8.53
N GLY A 212 -4.39 22.12 -8.66
CA GLY A 212 -3.03 22.17 -9.20
C GLY A 212 -2.16 21.13 -8.51
N ALA A 213 -1.39 20.37 -9.28
CA ALA A 213 -0.18 19.79 -8.73
C ALA A 213 0.66 20.98 -8.24
N ILE A 214 1.20 20.87 -7.03
CA ILE A 214 1.99 21.89 -6.34
C ILE A 214 2.83 22.69 -7.35
N ASP A 215 2.78 24.02 -7.27
CA ASP A 215 3.70 24.90 -7.99
C ASP A 215 5.12 24.64 -7.47
N GLY A 216 5.82 23.61 -7.94
CA GLY A 216 7.12 23.30 -7.36
C GLY A 216 7.90 22.13 -7.95
N GLU A 217 9.21 22.29 -7.89
CA GLU A 217 10.21 21.22 -8.08
C GLU A 217 10.28 20.25 -6.87
N SER A 218 9.27 20.26 -5.98
CA SER A 218 9.30 19.51 -4.72
C SER A 218 9.10 18.01 -4.92
N ALA A 219 9.63 17.19 -4.00
CA ALA A 219 9.58 15.74 -4.15
C ALA A 219 8.12 15.20 -4.14
N VAL A 220 7.19 15.94 -3.53
CA VAL A 220 5.76 15.63 -3.54
C VAL A 220 5.18 15.68 -4.95
N ALA A 221 5.68 16.57 -5.82
CA ALA A 221 5.21 16.69 -7.20
C ALA A 221 5.74 15.57 -8.12
N TYR A 222 6.95 15.05 -7.85
CA TYR A 222 7.61 14.06 -8.74
C TYR A 222 7.50 12.61 -8.29
N GLY A 223 7.03 12.36 -7.06
CA GLY A 223 6.72 11.01 -6.59
C GLY A 223 7.92 10.07 -6.65
N ALA A 224 8.92 10.30 -5.81
CA ALA A 224 10.00 9.36 -5.54
C ALA A 224 10.32 9.36 -4.04
N GLY A 225 10.80 8.24 -3.51
CA GLY A 225 11.06 8.03 -2.07
C GLY A 225 12.05 9.03 -1.48
N ALA A 226 11.55 10.20 -1.13
CA ALA A 226 12.25 11.28 -0.45
C ALA A 226 11.76 11.39 0.99
N VAL A 227 12.66 11.75 1.89
CA VAL A 227 12.28 12.22 3.23
C VAL A 227 11.72 13.62 3.04
N MET A 228 10.43 13.80 3.34
CA MET A 228 9.77 15.09 3.18
C MET A 228 10.35 16.10 4.19
N THR A 229 10.62 17.30 3.69
CA THR A 229 10.84 18.48 4.51
C THR A 229 9.52 18.92 5.16
N GLU A 230 9.57 19.73 6.22
CA GLU A 230 8.34 20.29 6.84
C GLU A 230 7.45 21.04 5.85
N THR A 231 8.04 21.65 4.81
CA THR A 231 7.31 22.32 3.74
C THR A 231 6.54 21.32 2.89
N GLU A 232 7.20 20.24 2.46
CA GLU A 232 6.60 19.15 1.69
C GLU A 232 5.51 18.41 2.47
N GLU A 233 5.69 18.23 3.78
CA GLU A 233 4.65 17.68 4.66
C GLU A 233 3.40 18.57 4.71
N LYS A 234 3.57 19.91 4.83
CA LYS A 234 2.44 20.86 4.80
C LYS A 234 1.75 20.87 3.44
N GLU A 235 2.52 20.78 2.35
CA GLU A 235 2.02 20.68 0.99
C GLU A 235 1.18 19.41 0.81
N LEU A 236 1.70 18.25 1.23
CA LEU A 236 0.98 16.99 1.16
C LEU A 236 -0.27 17.00 2.05
N ALA A 237 -0.22 17.63 3.23
CA ALA A 237 -1.38 17.78 4.11
C ALA A 237 -2.54 18.57 3.48
N ALA A 238 -2.23 19.57 2.65
CA ALA A 238 -3.23 20.40 2.00
C ALA A 238 -3.92 19.67 0.82
N ILE A 239 -3.16 18.85 0.09
CA ILE A 239 -3.63 18.15 -1.11
C ILE A 239 -4.29 16.84 -0.74
N ASP A 240 -3.69 16.16 0.23
CA ASP A 240 -4.00 14.79 0.54
C ASP A 240 -3.81 14.46 2.03
N PRO A 241 -4.68 15.01 2.90
CA PRO A 241 -4.57 14.89 4.35
C PRO A 241 -4.61 13.44 4.85
N GLU A 242 -5.17 12.52 4.05
CA GLU A 242 -5.19 11.09 4.37
C GLU A 242 -3.82 10.43 4.32
N GLN A 243 -2.84 10.98 3.58
CA GLN A 243 -1.44 10.50 3.66
C GLN A 243 -0.75 10.97 4.94
N MET A 244 -1.22 12.07 5.55
CA MET A 244 -0.60 12.72 6.71
C MET A 244 -1.02 12.10 8.03
N VAL A 245 -1.24 10.79 8.03
CA VAL A 245 -1.45 10.04 9.27
C VAL A 245 -0.24 10.25 10.13
N LYS A 246 -0.42 10.97 11.25
CA LYS A 246 0.67 11.23 12.20
C LYS A 246 1.27 9.89 12.62
N LEU A 247 2.47 9.63 12.11
CA LEU A 247 3.32 8.57 12.62
C LEU A 247 3.83 9.08 13.96
N ASP A 248 3.70 8.28 15.02
CA ASP A 248 4.44 8.58 16.24
C ASP A 248 5.92 8.66 15.84
N ALA A 249 6.61 9.70 16.32
CA ALA A 249 7.96 10.04 15.92
C ALA A 249 8.83 8.77 15.81
N TYR A 250 9.56 8.65 14.71
CA TYR A 250 10.52 7.56 14.49
C TYR A 250 11.42 7.50 15.74
N SER A 251 11.28 6.46 16.58
CA SER A 251 12.26 6.20 17.61
C SER A 251 13.53 5.85 16.84
N ALA A 252 14.50 6.77 16.87
CA ALA A 252 15.73 6.65 16.10
C ALA A 252 16.27 5.22 16.21
N ALA A 253 16.55 4.59 15.07
CA ALA A 253 17.27 3.33 15.07
C ALA A 253 18.56 3.55 15.88
N PRO A 254 18.89 2.67 16.84
CA PRO A 254 20.17 2.78 17.52
C PRO A 254 21.26 2.80 16.46
N ALA A 255 22.23 3.72 16.62
CA ALA A 255 23.40 3.78 15.76
C ALA A 255 24.01 2.38 15.64
N ARG A 256 24.39 2.00 14.41
CA ARG A 256 24.99 0.71 14.09
C ARG A 256 26.16 0.37 15.01
#